data_AF-A0A7Y6UMX1-F1
#
_entry.id   AF-A0A7Y6UMX1-F1
#
_cell.length_a   1.000
_cell.length_b   1.000
_cell.length_c   1.000
_cell.angle_alpha   90.00
_cell.angle_beta   90.00
_cell.angle_gamma   90.00
#
_symmetry.space_group_name_H-M   'P 1'
#
loop_
_entity.id
_entity.type
_entity.pdbx_description
1 polymer ?
#
loop_
_entity_poly.entity_id
_entity_poly.type
_entity_poly.pdbx_seq_one_letter_code
_entity_poly.pdbx_strand_id
1 'polypeptide(L)'
;MARGMEVDAPVAAARPPENDATLAPEDLLGALSAHVKAQRLRVLQLELALADAEARILSQAQLLCGAGADGEGGLFSRRPVREIVDEVLLAYPGIGWADVIGVRRERRLVEPRHRCMAAVYDEREDLSLPALGRIFRRDHTSVLHAVNKGRAKR
;
A
#
# COMPACT_ATOMS: atom_id res chain seq x y z
N MET A 1 -46.40 23.87 62.24
CA MET A 1 -45.06 23.55 61.68
C MET A 1 -45.21 23.30 60.19
N ALA A 2 -44.45 24.03 59.36
CA ALA A 2 -44.03 23.74 57.97
C ALA A 2 -45.09 23.28 56.93
N ARG A 3 -45.11 23.67 55.66
CA ARG A 3 -44.34 24.53 54.76
C ARG A 3 -45.23 24.61 53.48
N GLY A 4 -45.16 25.71 52.75
CA GLY A 4 -46.00 25.95 51.58
C GLY A 4 -45.75 25.05 50.38
N MET A 5 -46.64 25.17 49.39
CA MET A 5 -46.36 25.07 47.96
C MET A 5 -47.44 25.88 47.23
N GLU A 6 -47.07 27.10 46.82
CA GLU A 6 -47.67 27.79 45.69
C GLU A 6 -47.44 26.94 44.44
N VAL A 7 -48.48 26.78 43.61
CA VAL A 7 -48.32 26.48 42.18
C VAL A 7 -49.49 27.10 41.43
N ASP A 8 -49.27 28.38 41.15
CA ASP A 8 -49.26 29.01 39.83
C ASP A 8 -50.49 28.91 38.92
N ALA A 9 -50.95 30.10 38.52
CA ALA A 9 -51.97 30.36 37.52
C ALA A 9 -51.27 30.65 36.15
N PRO A 10 -51.99 31.05 35.08
CA PRO A 10 -51.86 30.48 33.74
C PRO A 10 -50.81 31.18 32.86
N VAL A 11 -50.04 30.41 32.06
CA VAL A 11 -49.22 30.99 30.98
C VAL A 11 -49.94 30.88 29.64
N ALA A 12 -50.38 32.05 29.20
CA ALA A 12 -50.91 32.32 27.87
C ALA A 12 -49.83 32.22 26.78
N ALA A 13 -50.27 31.73 25.62
CA ALA A 13 -49.82 32.01 24.25
C ALA A 13 -48.42 32.63 24.04
N ALA A 14 -47.52 31.84 23.44
CA ALA A 14 -46.51 32.36 22.53
C ALA A 14 -46.48 31.47 21.27
N ARG A 15 -47.19 31.91 20.22
CA ARG A 15 -46.91 31.45 18.85
C ARG A 15 -45.44 31.78 18.56
N PRO A 16 -44.62 30.86 18.01
CA PRO A 16 -43.30 31.23 17.53
C PRO A 16 -43.46 32.36 16.50
N PRO A 17 -42.59 33.38 16.50
CA PRO A 17 -42.66 34.42 15.50
C PRO A 17 -42.41 33.79 14.13
N GLU A 18 -43.46 33.71 13.33
CA GLU A 18 -43.42 33.49 11.89
C GLU A 18 -42.69 34.68 11.27
N ASN A 19 -41.35 34.63 11.32
CA ASN A 19 -40.52 35.58 10.63
C ASN A 19 -40.30 35.05 9.21
N ASP A 20 -41.38 35.07 8.40
CA ASP A 20 -41.32 35.01 6.95
C ASP A 20 -40.74 36.35 6.43
N ALA A 21 -39.52 36.66 6.85
CA ALA A 21 -38.69 37.63 6.19
C ALA A 21 -38.31 37.01 4.85
N THR A 22 -39.22 37.15 3.88
CA THR A 22 -38.98 36.80 2.49
C THR A 22 -37.84 37.73 2.05
N LEU A 23 -36.61 37.24 2.13
CA LEU A 23 -35.42 37.97 1.68
C LEU A 23 -35.71 38.49 0.28
N ALA A 24 -35.50 39.79 0.07
CA ALA A 24 -35.77 40.36 -1.22
C ALA A 24 -34.94 39.62 -2.29
N PRO A 25 -35.44 39.47 -3.53
CA PRO A 25 -34.76 38.71 -4.57
C PRO A 25 -33.28 39.12 -4.75
N GLU A 26 -33.00 40.42 -4.58
CA GLU A 26 -31.66 41.01 -4.57
C GLU A 26 -30.76 40.51 -3.43
N ASP A 27 -31.30 40.32 -2.23
CA ASP A 27 -30.56 39.80 -1.07
C ASP A 27 -30.21 38.32 -1.26
N LEU A 28 -31.14 37.55 -1.83
CA LEU A 28 -30.92 36.14 -2.19
C LEU A 28 -29.85 36.03 -3.28
N LEU A 29 -29.91 36.87 -4.31
CA LEU A 29 -28.89 36.91 -5.37
C LEU A 29 -27.51 37.27 -4.82
N GLY A 30 -27.47 38.23 -3.89
CA GLY A 30 -26.25 38.64 -3.18
C GLY A 30 -25.67 37.49 -2.34
N ALA A 31 -26.51 36.82 -1.56
CA ALA A 31 -26.13 35.68 -0.73
C ALA A 31 -25.62 34.50 -1.57
N LEU A 32 -26.31 34.15 -2.67
CA LEU A 32 -25.88 33.11 -3.60
C LEU A 32 -24.55 33.46 -4.27
N SER A 33 -24.38 34.71 -4.70
CA SER A 33 -23.14 35.18 -5.31
C SER A 33 -21.97 35.13 -4.33
N ALA A 34 -22.19 35.51 -3.07
CA ALA A 34 -21.19 35.39 -2.00
C ALA A 34 -20.85 33.93 -1.71
N HIS A 35 -21.86 33.05 -1.69
CA HIS A 35 -21.67 31.62 -1.49
C HIS A 35 -20.86 30.98 -2.61
N VAL A 36 -21.19 31.25 -3.88
CA VAL A 36 -20.44 30.72 -5.04
C VAL A 36 -18.99 31.22 -5.03
N LYS A 37 -18.74 32.49 -4.67
CA LYS A 37 -17.38 33.01 -4.50
C LYS A 37 -16.62 32.26 -3.39
N ALA A 38 -17.25 32.08 -2.23
CA ALA A 38 -16.65 31.35 -1.12
C ALA A 38 -16.34 29.89 -1.49
N GLN A 39 -17.26 29.21 -2.18
CA GLN A 39 -17.06 27.85 -2.68
C GLN A 39 -15.89 27.76 -3.66
N ARG A 40 -15.78 28.69 -4.61
CA ARG A 40 -14.64 28.73 -5.55
C ARG A 40 -13.30 28.87 -4.83
N LEU A 41 -13.22 29.78 -3.85
CA LEU A 41 -12.01 29.93 -3.04
C LEU A 41 -11.68 28.65 -2.27
N ARG A 42 -12.70 27.97 -1.74
CA ARG A 42 -12.52 26.71 -1.02
C ARG A 42 -11.99 25.60 -1.92
N VAL A 43 -12.52 25.48 -3.15
CA VAL A 43 -12.03 24.49 -4.13
C VAL A 43 -10.55 24.73 -4.44
N LEU A 44 -10.15 25.97 -4.73
CA LEU A 44 -8.75 26.30 -5.01
C LEU A 44 -7.82 25.98 -3.83
N GLN A 45 -8.25 26.27 -2.60
CA GLN A 45 -7.47 25.93 -1.40
C GLN A 45 -7.29 24.41 -1.23
N LEU A 46 -8.35 23.64 -1.50
CA LEU A 46 -8.31 22.18 -1.40
C LEU A 46 -7.42 21.56 -2.50
N GLU A 47 -7.48 22.09 -3.72
CA GLU A 47 -6.63 21.64 -4.84
C GLU A 47 -5.14 21.86 -4.51
N LEU A 48 -4.79 23.03 -3.97
CA LEU A 48 -3.41 23.31 -3.55
C LEU A 48 -2.95 22.36 -2.44
N ALA A 49 -3.80 22.14 -1.42
CA ALA A 49 -3.49 21.23 -0.32
C ALA A 49 -3.33 19.78 -0.79
N LEU A 50 -4.12 19.35 -1.79
CA LEU A 50 -4.00 18.03 -2.41
C LEU A 50 -2.66 17.90 -3.13
N ALA A 51 -2.29 18.89 -3.95
CA ALA A 51 -1.00 18.89 -4.66
C ALA A 51 0.19 18.81 -3.68
N ASP A 52 0.15 19.55 -2.58
CA ASP A 52 1.18 19.51 -1.54
C ASP A 52 1.25 18.15 -0.82
N ALA A 53 0.11 17.49 -0.64
CA ALA A 53 0.04 16.16 -0.05
C ALA A 53 0.60 15.10 -1.01
N GLU A 54 0.25 15.17 -2.30
CA GLU A 54 0.76 14.30 -3.35
C GLU A 54 2.28 14.42 -3.50
N ALA A 55 2.82 15.65 -3.53
CA ALA A 55 4.25 15.89 -3.57
C ALA A 55 4.99 15.25 -2.38
N ARG A 56 4.41 15.31 -1.18
CA ARG A 56 4.95 14.66 0.02
C ARG A 56 4.93 13.13 -0.09
N ILE A 57 3.83 12.55 -0.58
CA ILE A 57 3.71 11.10 -0.79
C ILE A 57 4.77 10.62 -1.78
N LEU A 58 4.94 11.33 -2.90
CA LEU A 58 5.94 10.99 -3.90
C LEU A 58 7.37 11.09 -3.35
N SER A 59 7.68 12.15 -2.60
CA SER A 59 8.98 12.30 -1.95
C SER A 59 9.26 11.18 -0.94
N GLN A 60 8.28 10.84 -0.09
CA GLN A 60 8.40 9.72 0.84
C GLN A 60 8.60 8.38 0.11
N ALA A 61 7.85 8.15 -0.97
CA ALA A 61 7.98 6.95 -1.78
C ALA A 61 9.38 6.85 -2.39
N GLN A 62 9.94 7.95 -2.91
CA GLN A 62 11.30 7.99 -3.44
C GLN A 62 12.36 7.67 -2.39
N LEU A 63 12.22 8.20 -1.17
CA LEU A 63 13.10 7.91 -0.04
C LEU A 63 13.04 6.43 0.37
N LEU A 64 11.83 5.88 0.49
CA LEU A 64 11.63 4.45 0.79
C LEU A 64 12.17 3.56 -0.33
N CYS A 65 12.04 4.00 -1.59
CA CYS A 65 12.51 3.27 -2.76
C CYS A 65 14.02 3.44 -3.02
N GLY A 66 14.71 4.34 -2.32
CA GLY A 66 16.16 4.54 -2.45
C GLY A 66 16.57 5.07 -3.82
N ALA A 67 15.76 5.94 -4.44
CA ALA A 67 16.07 6.54 -5.75
C ALA A 67 16.85 7.87 -5.65
N GLY A 68 17.67 8.03 -4.61
CA GLY A 68 18.66 9.11 -4.52
C GLY A 68 19.93 8.68 -5.24
N ALA A 69 20.58 9.61 -5.94
CA ALA A 69 21.64 9.38 -6.92
C ALA A 69 22.98 8.76 -6.39
N ASP A 70 23.00 8.22 -5.19
CA ASP A 70 24.17 7.59 -4.59
C ASP A 70 23.91 6.09 -4.45
N GLY A 71 24.57 5.32 -5.31
CA GLY A 71 24.38 3.89 -5.45
C GLY A 71 24.72 3.12 -4.18
N GLU A 72 23.69 2.59 -3.52
CA GLU A 72 23.67 1.33 -2.77
C GLU A 72 22.18 0.89 -2.77
N GLY A 73 21.89 -0.21 -3.48
CA GLY A 73 20.58 -0.54 -4.00
C GLY A 73 19.42 -0.49 -2.99
N GLY A 74 18.48 0.42 -3.24
CA GLY A 74 17.23 0.54 -2.51
C GLY A 74 16.49 -0.80 -2.42
N LEU A 75 15.73 -0.99 -1.34
CA LEU A 75 14.97 -2.22 -1.01
C LEU A 75 14.04 -2.69 -2.15
N PHE A 76 13.75 -1.83 -3.12
CA PHE A 76 12.85 -2.05 -4.24
C PHE A 76 13.52 -2.13 -5.63
N SER A 77 14.86 -1.99 -5.73
CA SER A 77 15.60 -2.14 -7.00
C SER A 77 16.16 -3.55 -7.24
N ARG A 78 15.83 -4.51 -6.38
CA ARG A 78 16.30 -5.91 -6.51
C ARG A 78 15.36 -6.69 -7.42
N ARG A 79 15.92 -7.47 -8.34
CA ARG A 79 15.13 -8.34 -9.24
C ARG A 79 14.17 -9.22 -8.43
N PRO A 80 12.89 -9.32 -8.84
CA PRO A 80 11.94 -10.17 -8.16
C PRO A 80 12.35 -11.64 -8.31
N VAL A 81 12.19 -12.42 -7.24
CA VAL A 81 12.59 -13.84 -7.21
C VAL A 81 11.98 -14.64 -8.36
N ARG A 82 10.74 -14.31 -8.74
CA ARG A 82 10.05 -14.96 -9.84
C ARG A 82 10.77 -14.78 -11.18
N GLU A 83 11.27 -13.58 -11.46
CA GLU A 83 11.97 -13.28 -12.72
C GLU A 83 13.30 -14.04 -12.81
N ILE A 84 14.07 -14.06 -11.71
CA ILE A 84 15.30 -14.85 -11.61
C ILE A 84 15.03 -16.33 -11.93
N VAL A 85 13.93 -16.86 -11.37
CA VAL A 85 13.57 -18.27 -11.57
C VAL A 85 13.08 -18.53 -12.98
N ASP A 86 12.27 -17.64 -13.55
CA ASP A 86 11.80 -17.77 -14.93
C ASP A 86 12.98 -17.77 -15.93
N GLU A 87 14.00 -16.95 -15.71
CA GLU A 87 15.24 -16.94 -16.50
C GLU A 87 15.99 -18.28 -16.41
N VAL A 88 16.17 -18.82 -15.20
CA VAL A 88 16.81 -20.13 -15.01
C VAL A 88 16.02 -21.25 -15.70
N LEU A 89 14.68 -21.17 -15.68
CA LEU A 89 13.79 -22.16 -16.28
C LEU A 89 13.79 -22.15 -17.80
N LEU A 90 14.31 -21.12 -18.47
CA LEU A 90 14.51 -21.13 -19.93
C LEU A 90 15.39 -22.29 -20.39
N ALA A 91 16.32 -22.75 -19.55
CA ALA A 91 17.17 -23.91 -19.82
C ALA A 91 16.46 -25.27 -19.61
N TYR A 92 15.21 -25.28 -19.13
CA TYR A 92 14.46 -26.48 -18.73
C TYR A 92 13.03 -26.47 -19.32
N PRO A 93 12.88 -26.84 -20.61
CA PRO A 93 11.58 -26.81 -21.28
C PRO A 93 10.55 -27.70 -20.59
N GLY A 94 9.33 -27.20 -20.42
CA GLY A 94 8.22 -27.94 -19.83
C GLY A 94 8.24 -28.03 -18.30
N ILE A 95 9.12 -27.29 -17.63
CA ILE A 95 9.16 -27.16 -16.17
C ILE A 95 8.80 -25.71 -15.82
N GLY A 96 7.73 -25.54 -15.03
CA GLY A 96 7.27 -24.22 -14.59
C GLY A 96 7.53 -23.96 -13.11
N TRP A 97 7.19 -22.75 -12.66
CA TRP A 97 7.25 -22.36 -11.25
C TRP A 97 6.55 -23.37 -10.31
N ALA A 98 5.38 -23.87 -10.71
CA ALA A 98 4.62 -24.85 -9.92
C ALA A 98 5.40 -26.16 -9.68
N ASP A 99 6.21 -26.59 -10.63
CA ASP A 99 7.06 -27.78 -10.52
C ASP A 99 8.26 -27.55 -9.62
N VAL A 100 8.77 -26.32 -9.60
CA VAL A 100 9.87 -25.88 -8.75
C VAL A 100 9.46 -25.88 -7.27
N ILE A 101 8.29 -25.31 -6.93
CA ILE A 101 7.77 -25.30 -5.55
C ILE A 101 7.03 -26.59 -5.16
N GLY A 102 6.68 -27.42 -6.13
CA GLY A 102 5.90 -28.64 -5.92
C GLY A 102 6.63 -29.69 -5.10
N VAL A 103 5.90 -30.54 -4.37
CA VAL A 103 6.48 -31.55 -3.45
C VAL A 103 7.10 -32.76 -4.18
N ARG A 104 6.78 -32.95 -5.47
CA ARG A 104 7.18 -34.12 -6.25
C ARG A 104 8.71 -34.28 -6.32
N ARG A 105 9.23 -35.47 -6.02
CA ARG A 105 10.68 -35.74 -6.05
C ARG A 105 11.16 -36.45 -7.32
N GLU A 106 10.47 -36.22 -8.44
CA GLU A 106 10.87 -36.75 -9.74
C GLU A 106 12.30 -36.29 -10.09
N ARG A 107 13.14 -37.22 -10.54
CA ARG A 107 14.57 -36.97 -10.81
C ARG A 107 14.79 -35.81 -11.79
N ARG A 108 13.89 -35.61 -12.76
CA ARG A 108 13.93 -34.51 -13.73
C ARG A 108 13.73 -33.11 -13.11
N LEU A 109 13.07 -33.01 -11.95
CA LEU A 109 12.76 -31.73 -11.30
C LEU A 109 13.82 -31.30 -10.27
N VAL A 110 14.65 -32.24 -9.81
CA VAL A 110 15.64 -31.99 -8.74
C VAL A 110 16.69 -30.98 -9.19
N GLU A 111 17.24 -31.17 -10.39
CA GLU A 111 18.29 -30.30 -10.93
C GLU A 111 17.79 -28.86 -11.20
N PRO A 112 16.67 -28.64 -11.93
CA PRO A 112 16.11 -27.29 -12.12
C PRO A 112 15.85 -26.56 -10.81
N ARG A 113 15.30 -27.23 -9.79
CA ARG A 113 15.05 -26.62 -8.47
C ARG A 113 16.31 -26.14 -7.81
N HIS A 114 17.35 -26.98 -7.78
CA HIS A 114 18.60 -26.61 -7.14
C HIS A 114 19.27 -25.43 -7.87
N ARG A 115 19.18 -25.40 -9.21
CA ARG A 115 19.62 -24.26 -10.02
C ARG A 115 18.84 -22.98 -9.67
N CYS A 116 17.52 -23.06 -9.55
CA CYS A 116 16.69 -21.93 -9.14
C CYS A 116 17.06 -21.41 -7.74
N MET A 117 17.22 -22.32 -6.77
CA MET A 117 17.62 -21.96 -5.40
C MET A 117 19.00 -21.29 -5.36
N ALA A 118 19.96 -21.81 -6.13
CA ALA A 118 21.31 -21.26 -6.19
C ALA A 118 21.34 -19.88 -6.86
N ALA A 119 20.62 -19.70 -7.97
CA ALA A 119 20.55 -18.41 -8.67
C ALA A 119 19.93 -17.32 -7.78
N VAL A 120 18.80 -17.62 -7.12
CA VAL A 120 18.17 -16.66 -6.22
C VAL A 120 19.07 -16.36 -5.02
N TYR A 121 19.79 -17.34 -4.47
CA TYR A 121 20.75 -17.10 -3.40
C TYR A 121 21.89 -16.16 -3.82
N ASP A 122 22.43 -16.34 -5.02
CA ASP A 122 23.54 -15.53 -5.52
C ASP A 122 23.10 -14.10 -5.93
N GLU A 123 21.87 -13.92 -6.42
CA GLU A 123 21.35 -12.60 -6.84
C GLU A 123 20.65 -11.82 -5.71
N ARG A 124 20.19 -12.50 -4.65
CA ARG A 124 19.43 -11.91 -3.54
C ARG A 124 20.13 -12.15 -2.21
N GLU A 125 21.24 -11.45 -2.00
CA GLU A 125 22.01 -11.47 -0.74
C GLU A 125 21.18 -11.00 0.48
N ASP A 126 20.07 -10.28 0.24
CA ASP A 126 19.11 -9.87 1.28
C ASP A 126 18.28 -11.03 1.86
N LEU A 127 18.16 -12.13 1.12
CA LEU A 127 17.34 -13.27 1.53
C LEU A 127 18.16 -14.27 2.33
N SER A 128 17.80 -14.46 3.60
CA SER A 128 18.36 -15.53 4.42
C SER A 128 17.95 -16.91 3.92
N LEU A 129 18.75 -17.94 4.22
CA LEU A 129 18.43 -19.34 3.88
C LEU A 129 17.03 -19.79 4.36
N PRO A 130 16.57 -19.40 5.58
CA PRO A 130 15.18 -19.67 5.99
C PRO A 130 14.12 -18.92 5.17
N ALA A 131 14.40 -17.70 4.69
CA ALA A 131 13.49 -16.98 3.81
C ALA A 131 13.36 -17.66 2.45
N LEU A 132 14.48 -18.10 1.86
CA LEU A 132 14.49 -18.90 0.64
C LEU A 132 13.74 -20.22 0.83
N GLY A 133 13.94 -20.90 1.97
CA GLY A 133 13.21 -22.11 2.32
C GLY A 133 11.69 -21.90 2.29
N ARG A 134 11.19 -20.79 2.86
CA ARG A 134 9.76 -20.44 2.81
C ARG A 134 9.26 -20.21 1.37
N ILE A 135 10.04 -19.50 0.55
CA ILE A 135 9.69 -19.22 -0.86
C ILE A 135 9.57 -20.53 -1.65
N PHE A 136 10.56 -21.41 -1.53
CA PHE A 136 10.60 -22.67 -2.27
C PHE A 136 9.85 -23.83 -1.60
N ARG A 137 9.21 -23.59 -0.44
CA ARG A 137 8.52 -24.61 0.39
C ARG A 137 9.44 -25.78 0.75
N ARG A 138 10.63 -25.45 1.26
CA ARG A 138 11.70 -26.39 1.65
C ARG A 138 12.38 -25.98 2.94
N ASP A 139 13.02 -26.95 3.57
CA ASP A 139 13.93 -26.70 4.68
C ASP A 139 15.15 -25.90 4.21
N HIS A 140 15.58 -24.96 5.05
CA HIS A 140 16.75 -24.12 4.78
C HIS A 140 18.03 -24.95 4.52
N THR A 141 18.14 -26.15 5.11
CA THR A 141 19.24 -27.09 4.86
C THR A 141 19.21 -27.65 3.44
N SER A 142 18.03 -27.85 2.85
CA SER A 142 17.90 -28.26 1.44
C SER A 142 18.35 -27.15 0.50
N VAL A 143 18.04 -25.88 0.84
CA VAL A 143 18.52 -24.71 0.09
C VAL A 143 20.05 -24.62 0.18
N LEU A 144 20.62 -24.76 1.39
CA LEU A 144 22.07 -24.76 1.59
C LEU A 144 22.77 -25.85 0.75
N HIS A 145 22.20 -27.07 0.75
CA HIS A 145 22.72 -28.16 -0.06
C HIS A 145 22.66 -27.86 -1.57
N ALA A 146 21.57 -27.26 -2.04
CA ALA A 146 21.42 -26.85 -3.44
C ALA A 146 22.47 -25.80 -3.86
N VAL A 147 22.70 -24.79 -3.00
CA VAL A 147 23.70 -23.74 -3.23
C VAL A 147 25.11 -24.33 -3.31
N ASN A 148 25.49 -25.17 -2.34
CA ASN A 148 26.80 -25.82 -2.32
C ASN A 148 27.02 -26.70 -3.56
N LYS A 149 25.99 -27.48 -3.96
CA LYS A 149 26.05 -28.30 -5.16
C LYS A 149 26.16 -27.46 -6.45
N GLY A 150 25.46 -26.33 -6.51
CA GLY A 150 25.53 -25.40 -7.64
C GLY A 150 26.90 -24.73 -7.78
N ARG A 151 27.57 -24.43 -6.66
CA ARG A 151 28.96 -23.92 -6.67
C ARG A 151 29.97 -24.97 -7.11
N ALA A 152 29.79 -26.24 -6.76
CA ALA A 152 30.68 -27.33 -7.18
C ALA A 152 30.56 -27.73 -8.67
N LYS A 153 29.48 -27.32 -9.34
CA LYS A 153 29.22 -27.60 -10.77
C LYS A 153 29.62 -26.45 -11.71
N ARG A 154 30.10 -25.33 -11.15
CA ARG A 154 30.57 -24.17 -11.90
C ARG A 154 32.05 -24.27 -12.22
#